data_AF-A0A1Y2Q498-F1
#
_entry.id   AF-A0A1Y2Q498-F1
#
_cell.length_a   1.000
_cell.length_b   1.000
_cell.length_c   1.000
_cell.angle_alpha   90.00
_cell.angle_beta   90.00
_cell.angle_gamma   90.00
#
_symmetry.space_group_name_H-M   'P 1'
#
loop_
_entity.id
_entity.type
_entity.pdbx_description
1 polymer ?
#
loop_
_entity_poly.entity_id
_entity_poly.type
_entity_poly.pdbx_seq_one_letter_code
_entity_poly.pdbx_strand_id
1 'polypeptide(L)'
;MRLVTALEVFTRERVAELIDHGEPYIDRARELTVDFKFDFDLTRALVGKSISFGELMSHAVPLNGVADLDKVFKSLTEKPLTSLLNGVHDWVHVEIDGDSPAPIVADVDEMKANLNLLFKARHVLVHEMPETRPFTDDQLKQFARASFEFTHAIDQAITKLLYGNYPLTQIEINQRASERAQQSKQDLGALLDHVNPGGTSERLKKAQAVWVSYVESEATFLSRMDMERHEHGSIAPSIYWSVADELTKERIAWITRSYGEGWGPLD
;
A
#
# COMPACT_ATOMS: atom_id res chain seq x y z
N MET A 1 -2.58 26.58 -6.41
CA MET A 1 -1.21 26.02 -6.32
C MET A 1 -1.11 24.94 -5.26
N ARG A 2 -1.12 25.27 -3.96
CA ARG A 2 -0.95 24.28 -2.87
C ARG A 2 -1.92 23.09 -2.93
N LEU A 3 -3.20 23.34 -3.24
CA LEU A 3 -4.20 22.26 -3.38
C LEU A 3 -3.82 21.26 -4.49
N VAL A 4 -3.40 21.74 -5.66
CA VAL A 4 -2.97 20.88 -6.77
C VAL A 4 -1.72 20.09 -6.38
N THR A 5 -0.73 20.74 -5.77
CA THR A 5 0.47 20.03 -5.29
C THR A 5 0.13 18.95 -4.25
N ALA A 6 -0.78 19.23 -3.32
CA ALA A 6 -1.22 18.25 -2.34
C ALA A 6 -1.91 17.06 -3.02
N LEU A 7 -2.81 17.31 -3.98
CA LEU A 7 -3.47 16.26 -4.76
C LEU A 7 -2.47 15.41 -5.54
N GLU A 8 -1.50 16.05 -6.19
CA GLU A 8 -0.48 15.36 -6.97
C GLU A 8 0.41 14.48 -6.08
N VAL A 9 0.90 14.99 -4.95
CA VAL A 9 1.74 14.24 -4.01
C VAL A 9 0.96 13.08 -3.40
N PHE A 10 -0.24 13.36 -2.88
CA PHE A 10 -1.12 12.33 -2.31
C PHE A 10 -1.44 11.23 -3.34
N THR A 11 -1.79 11.60 -4.57
CA THR A 11 -2.11 10.62 -5.62
C THR A 11 -0.90 9.74 -5.93
N ARG A 12 0.30 10.31 -6.00
CA ARG A 12 1.54 9.53 -6.23
C ARG A 12 1.81 8.55 -5.10
N GLU A 13 1.61 8.97 -3.85
CA GLU A 13 1.75 8.10 -2.69
C GLU A 13 0.79 6.91 -2.75
N ARG A 14 -0.50 7.14 -3.02
CA ARG A 14 -1.50 6.06 -3.15
C ARG A 14 -1.23 5.15 -4.35
N VAL A 15 -0.72 5.69 -5.47
CA VAL A 15 -0.30 4.90 -6.64
C VAL A 15 0.91 4.04 -6.31
N ALA A 16 1.92 4.59 -5.63
CA ALA A 16 3.09 3.85 -5.20
C ALA A 16 2.68 2.70 -4.28
N GLU A 17 1.84 2.98 -3.29
CA GLU A 17 1.34 1.99 -2.34
C GLU A 17 0.59 0.85 -3.03
N LEU A 18 -0.29 1.14 -4.00
CA LEU A 18 -0.96 0.13 -4.80
C LEU A 18 0.05 -0.79 -5.50
N ILE A 19 1.04 -0.21 -6.19
CA ILE A 19 2.03 -0.96 -6.96
C ILE A 19 2.93 -1.80 -6.04
N ASP A 20 3.38 -1.22 -4.92
CA ASP A 20 4.26 -1.89 -3.95
C ASP A 20 3.52 -2.97 -3.14
N HIS A 21 2.19 -2.91 -3.06
CA HIS A 21 1.38 -4.01 -2.52
C HIS A 21 1.53 -5.31 -3.33
N GLY A 22 1.98 -5.21 -4.60
CA GLY A 22 2.27 -6.34 -5.46
C GLY A 22 1.11 -6.71 -6.38
N GLU A 23 0.94 -8.01 -6.65
CA GLU A 23 -0.13 -8.50 -7.53
C GLU A 23 -1.53 -8.19 -6.95
N PRO A 24 -2.51 -7.79 -7.78
CA PRO A 24 -2.46 -7.65 -9.25
C PRO A 24 -1.96 -6.27 -9.74
N TYR A 25 -1.64 -5.35 -8.85
CA TYR A 25 -1.41 -3.93 -9.19
C TYR A 25 -0.08 -3.71 -9.91
N ILE A 26 0.97 -4.44 -9.54
CA ILE A 26 2.27 -4.34 -10.19
C ILE A 26 2.21 -4.75 -11.67
N ASP A 27 1.45 -5.80 -12.01
CA ASP A 27 1.26 -6.22 -13.39
C ASP A 27 0.40 -5.22 -14.17
N ARG A 28 -0.64 -4.67 -13.55
CA ARG A 28 -1.47 -3.62 -14.14
C ARG A 28 -0.73 -2.29 -14.36
N ALA A 29 0.30 -2.01 -13.55
CA ALA A 29 1.10 -0.79 -13.67
C ALA A 29 1.76 -0.64 -15.05
N ARG A 30 1.92 -1.74 -15.80
CA ARG A 30 2.42 -1.74 -17.19
C ARG A 30 1.57 -0.86 -18.12
N GLU A 31 0.28 -0.71 -17.85
CA GLU A 31 -0.63 0.12 -18.64
C GLU A 31 -0.39 1.63 -18.46
N LEU A 32 0.28 2.04 -17.38
CA LEU A 32 0.52 3.44 -17.07
C LEU A 32 1.50 4.12 -18.05
N THR A 33 2.07 3.36 -18.99
CA THR A 33 2.90 3.82 -20.12
C THR A 33 3.96 4.84 -19.67
N VAL A 34 5.02 4.33 -19.05
CA VAL A 34 6.12 5.16 -18.62
C VAL A 34 7.41 4.73 -19.31
N ASP A 35 8.12 5.70 -19.91
CA ASP A 35 9.47 5.51 -20.42
C ASP A 35 10.47 5.95 -19.35
N PHE A 36 11.12 4.99 -18.69
CA PHE A 36 12.18 5.25 -17.73
C PHE A 36 13.54 5.01 -18.35
N LYS A 37 14.41 6.01 -18.26
CA LYS A 37 15.83 5.80 -18.50
C LYS A 37 16.48 5.27 -17.23
N PHE A 38 16.85 3.99 -17.22
CA PHE A 38 17.64 3.40 -16.14
C PHE A 38 19.09 3.88 -16.22
N ASP A 39 19.47 4.82 -15.35
CA ASP A 39 20.87 5.17 -15.11
C ASP A 39 21.44 4.44 -13.90
N PHE A 40 22.73 4.61 -13.65
CA PHE A 40 23.43 3.91 -12.58
C PHE A 40 22.90 4.30 -11.19
N ASP A 41 22.61 5.59 -10.96
CA ASP A 41 22.17 6.08 -9.65
C ASP A 41 20.77 5.58 -9.33
N LEU A 42 19.85 5.62 -10.30
CA LEU A 42 18.51 5.07 -10.17
C LEU A 42 18.55 3.56 -9.94
N THR A 43 19.37 2.84 -10.72
CA THR A 43 19.54 1.38 -10.58
C THR A 43 20.09 1.02 -9.19
N ARG A 44 21.09 1.77 -8.73
CA ARG A 44 21.68 1.59 -7.40
C ARG A 44 20.66 1.88 -6.30
N ALA A 45 19.85 2.92 -6.44
CA ALA A 45 18.81 3.26 -5.48
C ALA A 45 17.75 2.15 -5.38
N LEU A 46 17.32 1.60 -6.51
CA LEU A 46 16.35 0.51 -6.56
C LEU A 46 16.90 -0.79 -5.96
N VAL A 47 18.11 -1.22 -6.37
CA VAL A 47 18.77 -2.42 -5.82
C VAL A 47 19.08 -2.25 -4.33
N GLY A 48 19.46 -1.04 -3.93
CA GLY A 48 19.71 -0.69 -2.54
C GLY A 48 18.44 -0.52 -1.69
N LYS A 49 17.25 -0.67 -2.28
CA LYS A 49 15.94 -0.44 -1.64
C LYS A 49 15.81 0.95 -0.99
N SER A 50 16.54 1.94 -1.49
CA SER A 50 16.40 3.33 -1.04
C SER A 50 15.21 4.04 -1.69
N ILE A 51 14.70 3.46 -2.78
CA ILE A 51 13.41 3.79 -3.41
C ILE A 51 12.69 2.47 -3.73
N SER A 52 11.36 2.48 -3.66
CA SER A 52 10.54 1.35 -4.10
C SER A 52 10.25 1.41 -5.61
N PHE A 53 9.72 0.31 -6.15
CA PHE A 53 9.30 0.29 -7.55
C PHE A 53 8.04 1.14 -7.76
N GLY A 54 7.10 1.13 -6.81
CA GLY A 54 5.92 1.98 -6.80
C GLY A 54 6.26 3.47 -6.75
N GLU A 55 7.23 3.88 -5.93
CA GLU A 55 7.72 5.26 -5.87
C GLU A 55 8.29 5.70 -7.22
N LEU A 56 9.11 4.85 -7.85
CA LEU A 56 9.63 5.12 -9.18
C LEU A 56 8.49 5.32 -10.18
N MET A 57 7.59 4.34 -10.28
CA MET A 57 6.47 4.35 -11.23
C MET A 57 5.55 5.56 -11.03
N SER A 58 5.16 5.86 -9.79
CA SER A 58 4.22 6.94 -9.47
C SER A 58 4.77 8.32 -9.86
N HIS A 59 6.09 8.51 -9.78
CA HIS A 59 6.73 9.78 -10.12
C HIS A 59 6.63 10.14 -11.60
N ALA A 60 6.53 9.15 -12.48
CA ALA A 60 6.50 9.38 -13.92
C ALA A 60 5.08 9.34 -14.51
N VAL A 61 4.08 9.01 -13.71
CA VAL A 61 2.69 9.14 -14.10
C VAL A 61 2.33 10.63 -14.23
N PRO A 62 1.77 11.06 -15.38
CA PRO A 62 1.26 12.41 -15.53
C PRO A 62 0.02 12.60 -14.66
N LEU A 63 -0.05 13.73 -13.95
CA LEU A 63 -1.19 14.10 -13.08
C LEU A 63 -1.60 15.55 -13.35
N ASN A 64 -1.98 15.85 -14.59
CA ASN A 64 -2.26 17.22 -15.03
C ASN A 64 -3.75 17.60 -14.94
N GLY A 65 -4.62 16.64 -14.62
CA GLY A 65 -6.05 16.86 -14.55
C GLY A 65 -6.80 15.61 -14.10
N VAL A 66 -8.12 15.76 -13.97
CA VAL A 66 -9.01 14.67 -13.51
C VAL A 66 -9.04 13.49 -14.48
N ALA A 67 -8.85 13.72 -15.78
CA ALA A 67 -8.76 12.65 -16.77
C ALA A 67 -7.55 11.74 -16.53
N ASP A 68 -6.42 12.32 -16.11
CA ASP A 68 -5.23 11.57 -15.75
C ASP A 68 -5.49 10.76 -14.47
N LEU A 69 -6.10 11.37 -13.44
CA LEU A 69 -6.51 10.66 -12.22
C LEU A 69 -7.40 9.45 -12.52
N ASP A 70 -8.43 9.64 -13.35
CA ASP A 70 -9.36 8.57 -13.73
C ASP A 70 -8.65 7.44 -14.48
N LYS A 71 -7.77 7.79 -15.44
CA LYS A 71 -6.97 6.80 -16.18
C LYS A 71 -6.10 5.96 -15.24
N VAL A 72 -5.40 6.61 -14.31
CA VAL A 72 -4.44 5.96 -13.41
C VAL A 72 -5.15 4.98 -12.47
N PHE A 73 -6.20 5.44 -11.78
CA PHE A 73 -6.95 4.57 -10.87
C PHE A 73 -7.70 3.48 -11.64
N LYS A 74 -8.20 3.77 -12.85
CA LYS A 74 -8.83 2.75 -13.69
C LYS A 74 -7.86 1.65 -14.10
N SER A 75 -6.65 1.99 -14.52
CA SER A 75 -5.65 0.96 -14.89
C SER A 75 -5.27 0.10 -13.69
N LEU A 76 -5.03 0.70 -12.52
CA LEU A 76 -4.60 -0.07 -11.34
C LEU A 76 -5.73 -0.89 -10.70
N THR A 77 -6.94 -0.32 -10.61
CA THR A 77 -8.05 -0.92 -9.86
C THR A 77 -9.11 -1.60 -10.74
N GLU A 78 -8.98 -1.50 -12.07
CA GLU A 78 -9.98 -1.89 -13.08
C GLU A 78 -11.34 -1.19 -12.93
N LYS A 79 -11.43 -0.18 -12.07
CA LYS A 79 -12.65 0.58 -11.81
C LYS A 79 -12.45 2.03 -12.18
N PRO A 80 -13.38 2.65 -12.92
CA PRO A 80 -13.35 4.10 -13.13
C PRO A 80 -13.48 4.81 -11.78
N LEU A 81 -12.93 6.02 -11.69
CA LEU A 81 -12.87 6.78 -10.44
C LEU A 81 -14.25 6.98 -9.82
N THR A 82 -15.27 7.20 -10.65
CA THR A 82 -16.66 7.34 -10.19
C THR A 82 -17.14 6.08 -9.47
N SER A 83 -16.88 4.90 -10.01
CA SER A 83 -17.25 3.63 -9.38
C SER A 83 -16.41 3.32 -8.14
N LEU A 84 -15.17 3.81 -8.09
CA LEU A 84 -14.28 3.64 -6.94
C LEU A 84 -14.76 4.47 -5.73
N LEU A 85 -15.30 5.67 -5.98
CA LEU A 85 -15.67 6.63 -4.94
C LEU A 85 -17.14 6.59 -4.52
N ASN A 86 -18.03 6.08 -5.38
CA ASN A 86 -19.46 6.03 -5.07
C ASN A 86 -19.74 5.16 -3.83
N GLY A 87 -20.39 5.76 -2.83
CA GLY A 87 -20.80 5.07 -1.60
C GLY A 87 -19.67 4.79 -0.61
N VAL A 88 -18.46 5.30 -0.86
CA VAL A 88 -17.37 5.27 0.11
C VAL A 88 -17.77 6.13 1.30
N HIS A 89 -17.78 5.53 2.48
CA HIS A 89 -18.05 6.19 3.75
C HIS A 89 -16.82 6.08 4.64
N ASP A 90 -16.76 6.95 5.65
CA ASP A 90 -15.74 6.85 6.69
C ASP A 90 -16.09 5.70 7.64
N TRP A 91 -15.44 4.56 7.45
CA TRP A 91 -15.73 3.35 8.22
C TRP A 91 -15.32 3.47 9.69
N VAL A 92 -14.35 4.34 10.03
CA VAL A 92 -13.93 4.58 11.41
C VAL A 92 -15.09 5.19 12.19
N HIS A 93 -15.67 6.25 11.63
CA HIS A 93 -16.84 6.94 12.22
C HIS A 93 -18.07 6.01 12.30
N VAL A 94 -18.31 5.19 11.27
CA VAL A 94 -19.46 4.27 11.28
C VAL A 94 -19.30 3.15 12.32
N GLU A 95 -18.14 2.52 12.39
CA GLU A 95 -17.93 1.32 13.23
C GLU A 95 -17.59 1.67 14.70
N ILE A 96 -16.87 2.79 14.94
CA ILE A 96 -16.50 3.20 16.31
C ILE A 96 -17.52 4.15 16.91
N ASP A 97 -17.87 5.21 16.18
CA ASP A 97 -18.72 6.27 16.72
C ASP A 97 -20.22 5.92 16.56
N GLY A 98 -20.54 4.89 15.77
CA GLY A 98 -21.91 4.45 15.51
C GLY A 98 -22.68 5.40 14.59
N ASP A 99 -21.96 6.22 13.82
CA ASP A 99 -22.55 7.17 12.90
C ASP A 99 -23.29 6.46 11.76
N SER A 100 -24.32 7.11 11.23
CA SER A 100 -24.99 6.60 10.03
C SER A 100 -24.04 6.67 8.83
N PRO A 101 -23.96 5.62 7.99
CA PRO A 101 -23.04 5.57 6.85
C PRO A 101 -23.46 6.59 5.79
N ALA A 102 -22.83 7.77 5.84
CA ALA A 102 -22.96 8.81 4.84
C ALA A 102 -21.77 8.73 3.85
N PRO A 103 -22.01 8.91 2.55
CA PRO A 103 -20.91 8.94 1.58
C PRO A 103 -20.03 10.17 1.82
N ILE A 104 -18.71 9.97 1.81
CA ILE A 104 -17.72 11.06 1.90
C ILE A 104 -17.90 12.04 0.74
N VAL A 105 -18.19 11.51 -0.45
CA VAL A 105 -18.49 12.29 -1.66
C VAL A 105 -19.97 12.13 -1.98
N ALA A 106 -20.76 13.17 -1.74
CA ALA A 106 -22.19 13.15 -2.02
C ALA A 106 -22.49 13.12 -3.53
N ASP A 107 -21.74 13.89 -4.32
CA ASP A 107 -21.82 13.93 -5.79
C ASP A 107 -20.40 13.89 -6.38
N VAL A 108 -20.05 12.73 -6.94
CA VAL A 108 -18.71 12.49 -7.51
C VAL A 108 -18.48 13.29 -8.79
N ASP A 109 -19.52 13.57 -9.58
CA ASP A 109 -19.39 14.32 -10.81
C ASP A 109 -19.20 15.82 -10.52
N GLU A 110 -19.89 16.36 -9.50
CA GLU A 110 -19.65 17.71 -9.00
C GLU A 110 -18.22 17.85 -8.45
N MET A 111 -17.77 16.89 -7.63
CA MET A 111 -16.39 16.88 -7.11
C MET A 111 -15.37 16.87 -8.25
N LYS A 112 -15.54 16.00 -9.26
CA LYS A 112 -14.68 15.94 -10.45
C LYS A 112 -14.70 17.25 -11.25
N ALA A 113 -15.87 17.88 -11.42
CA ALA A 113 -15.98 19.16 -12.10
C ALA A 113 -15.19 20.25 -11.38
N ASN A 114 -15.28 20.33 -10.06
CA ASN A 114 -14.54 21.28 -9.23
C ASN A 114 -13.03 21.03 -9.27
N LEU A 115 -12.58 19.78 -9.23
CA LEU A 115 -11.16 19.44 -9.41
C LEU A 115 -10.66 19.84 -10.81
N ASN A 116 -11.45 19.62 -11.85
CA ASN A 116 -11.08 20.02 -13.21
C ASN A 116 -10.90 21.55 -13.33
N LEU A 117 -11.80 22.32 -12.71
CA LEU A 117 -11.66 23.78 -12.62
C LEU A 117 -10.42 24.19 -11.82
N LEU A 118 -10.09 23.48 -10.74
CA LEU A 118 -8.87 23.72 -9.96
C LEU A 118 -7.59 23.50 -10.80
N PHE A 119 -7.51 22.42 -11.59
CA PHE A 119 -6.38 22.18 -12.49
C PHE A 119 -6.26 23.25 -13.57
N LYS A 120 -7.40 23.68 -14.16
CA LYS A 120 -7.43 24.81 -15.11
C LYS A 120 -6.95 26.11 -14.47
N ALA A 121 -7.41 26.42 -13.25
CA ALA A 121 -6.95 27.59 -12.52
C ALA A 121 -5.44 27.56 -12.26
N ARG A 122 -4.86 26.39 -11.95
CA ARG A 122 -3.40 26.21 -11.84
C ARG A 122 -2.69 26.44 -13.18
N HIS A 123 -3.26 25.97 -14.29
CA HIS A 123 -2.68 26.22 -15.62
C HIS A 123 -2.58 27.73 -15.90
N VAL A 124 -3.69 28.46 -15.75
CA VAL A 124 -3.72 29.92 -15.97
C VAL A 124 -2.75 30.64 -15.05
N LEU A 125 -2.78 30.35 -13.74
CA LEU A 125 -1.90 31.03 -12.77
C LEU A 125 -0.41 30.83 -13.06
N VAL A 126 0.01 29.65 -13.53
CA VAL A 126 1.43 29.31 -13.72
C VAL A 126 1.92 29.68 -15.10
N HIS A 127 1.11 29.49 -16.13
CA HIS A 127 1.56 29.57 -17.52
C HIS A 127 1.08 30.84 -18.22
N GLU A 128 -0.01 31.47 -17.77
CA GLU A 128 -0.58 32.66 -18.42
C GLU A 128 -0.33 33.96 -17.64
N MET A 129 0.07 33.85 -16.36
CA MET A 129 0.41 35.00 -15.49
C MET A 129 -0.64 36.13 -15.53
N PRO A 130 -1.91 35.85 -15.19
CA PRO A 130 -2.98 36.83 -15.36
C PRO A 130 -2.82 38.01 -14.39
N GLU A 131 -3.27 39.19 -14.81
CA GLU A 131 -3.30 40.39 -13.94
C GLU A 131 -4.29 40.25 -12.78
N THR A 132 -5.32 39.43 -12.96
CA THR A 132 -6.34 39.15 -11.94
C THR A 132 -6.46 37.65 -11.67
N ARG A 133 -6.98 37.30 -10.49
CA ARG A 133 -7.17 35.91 -10.10
C ARG A 133 -8.22 35.24 -11.00
N PRO A 134 -7.97 34.03 -11.55
CA PRO A 134 -8.89 33.38 -12.49
C PRO A 134 -10.06 32.65 -11.81
N PHE A 135 -10.33 32.94 -10.54
CA PHE A 135 -11.39 32.31 -9.76
C PHE A 135 -11.86 33.19 -8.61
N THR A 136 -13.08 32.95 -8.16
CA THR A 136 -13.72 33.64 -7.03
C THR A 136 -13.37 32.97 -5.70
N ASP A 137 -13.68 33.63 -4.59
CA ASP A 137 -13.48 33.06 -3.25
C ASP A 137 -14.41 31.87 -2.97
N ASP A 138 -15.61 31.86 -3.55
CA ASP A 138 -16.52 30.72 -3.44
C ASP A 138 -16.01 29.50 -4.22
N GLN A 139 -15.43 29.72 -5.42
CA GLN A 139 -14.74 28.67 -6.16
C GLN A 139 -13.56 28.12 -5.36
N LEU A 140 -12.80 28.97 -4.65
CA LEU A 140 -11.69 28.50 -3.81
C LEU A 140 -12.17 27.57 -2.68
N LYS A 141 -13.31 27.87 -2.04
CA LYS A 141 -13.91 26.99 -1.03
C LYS A 141 -14.34 25.67 -1.64
N GLN A 142 -14.97 25.70 -2.82
CA GLN A 142 -15.35 24.49 -3.57
C GLN A 142 -14.14 23.65 -3.96
N PHE A 143 -13.04 24.26 -4.39
CA PHE A 143 -11.79 23.55 -4.69
C PHE A 143 -11.20 22.87 -3.45
N ALA A 144 -11.18 23.56 -2.31
CA ALA A 144 -10.67 23.00 -1.05
C ALA A 144 -11.53 21.82 -0.60
N ARG A 145 -12.86 21.97 -0.64
CA ARG A 145 -13.81 20.91 -0.32
C ARG A 145 -13.64 19.70 -1.24
N ALA A 146 -13.67 19.90 -2.56
CA ALA A 146 -13.52 18.81 -3.52
C ALA A 146 -12.17 18.09 -3.41
N SER A 147 -11.09 18.84 -3.07
CA SER A 147 -9.78 18.24 -2.81
C SER A 147 -9.82 17.34 -1.58
N PHE A 148 -10.40 17.83 -0.48
CA PHE A 148 -10.53 17.06 0.77
C PHE A 148 -11.39 15.81 0.59
N GLU A 149 -12.57 15.97 -0.02
CA GLU A 149 -13.49 14.86 -0.33
C GLU A 149 -12.81 13.79 -1.18
N PHE A 150 -12.09 14.20 -2.23
CA PHE A 150 -11.32 13.28 -3.08
C PHE A 150 -10.23 12.55 -2.31
N THR A 151 -9.37 13.27 -1.58
CA THR A 151 -8.26 12.64 -0.86
C THR A 151 -8.78 11.68 0.20
N HIS A 152 -9.80 12.08 0.95
CA HIS A 152 -10.36 11.24 2.00
C HIS A 152 -11.04 10.00 1.40
N ALA A 153 -11.87 10.16 0.37
CA ALA A 153 -12.56 9.02 -0.23
C ALA A 153 -11.59 8.06 -0.94
N ILE A 154 -10.54 8.55 -1.59
CA ILE A 154 -9.48 7.69 -2.15
C ILE A 154 -8.73 6.95 -1.05
N ASP A 155 -8.36 7.63 0.03
CA ASP A 155 -7.65 7.00 1.14
C ASP A 155 -8.44 5.82 1.71
N GLN A 156 -9.74 6.03 1.96
CA GLN A 156 -10.64 4.98 2.44
C GLN A 156 -10.84 3.87 1.41
N ALA A 157 -11.05 4.21 0.13
CA ALA A 157 -11.27 3.23 -0.92
C ALA A 157 -10.03 2.34 -1.15
N ILE A 158 -8.84 2.94 -1.22
CA ILE A 158 -7.58 2.22 -1.45
C ILE A 158 -7.19 1.42 -0.21
N THR A 159 -7.29 1.99 0.99
CA THR A 159 -7.03 1.25 2.24
C THR A 159 -7.92 0.02 2.35
N LYS A 160 -9.22 0.17 2.08
CA LYS A 160 -10.15 -0.96 2.07
C LYS A 160 -9.83 -1.98 0.99
N LEU A 161 -9.40 -1.53 -0.18
CA LEU A 161 -9.03 -2.40 -1.29
C LEU A 161 -7.77 -3.22 -0.98
N LEU A 162 -6.77 -2.62 -0.34
CA LEU A 162 -5.48 -3.25 -0.03
C LEU A 162 -5.52 -4.11 1.24
N TYR A 163 -6.20 -3.65 2.28
CA TYR A 163 -6.11 -4.22 3.62
C TYR A 163 -7.44 -4.70 4.18
N GLY A 164 -8.53 -4.58 3.41
CA GLY A 164 -9.89 -4.75 3.92
C GLY A 164 -10.24 -3.69 4.96
N ASN A 165 -11.23 -3.97 5.81
CA ASN A 165 -11.46 -3.12 6.99
C ASN A 165 -10.25 -3.27 7.91
N TYR A 166 -9.33 -2.30 8.04
CA TYR A 166 -8.15 -2.47 8.91
C TYR A 166 -8.59 -2.68 10.38
N PRO A 167 -7.81 -3.36 11.24
CA PRO A 167 -8.15 -3.49 12.65
C PRO A 167 -8.13 -2.12 13.37
N LEU A 168 -9.19 -1.78 14.07
CA LEU A 168 -9.35 -0.49 14.77
C LEU A 168 -8.83 -0.54 16.19
N THR A 169 -8.85 -1.73 16.78
CA THR A 169 -8.42 -1.94 18.16
C THR A 169 -7.08 -2.65 18.19
N GLN A 170 -6.32 -2.42 19.26
CA GLN A 170 -5.06 -3.13 19.49
C GLN A 170 -5.25 -4.66 19.55
N ILE A 171 -6.42 -5.12 20.01
CA ILE A 171 -6.77 -6.56 20.03
C ILE A 171 -6.85 -7.09 18.60
N GLU A 172 -7.59 -6.42 17.72
CA GLU A 172 -7.71 -6.83 16.32
C GLU A 172 -6.37 -6.72 15.58
N ILE A 173 -5.56 -5.70 15.89
CA ILE A 173 -4.20 -5.54 15.32
C ILE A 173 -3.35 -6.75 15.69
N ASN A 174 -3.36 -7.14 16.97
CA ASN A 174 -2.62 -8.30 17.47
C ASN A 174 -3.15 -9.59 16.83
N GLN A 175 -4.47 -9.74 16.72
CA GLN A 175 -5.10 -10.92 16.12
C GLN A 175 -4.72 -11.07 14.65
N ARG A 176 -4.82 -10.01 13.84
CA ARG A 176 -4.45 -10.06 12.41
C ARG A 176 -2.97 -10.31 12.18
N ALA A 177 -2.10 -9.70 12.99
CA ALA A 177 -0.68 -9.99 12.89
C ALA A 177 -0.43 -11.49 13.13
N SER A 178 -1.08 -12.07 14.14
CA SER A 178 -1.02 -13.51 14.42
C SER A 178 -1.56 -14.36 13.28
N GLU A 179 -2.72 -14.00 12.70
CA GLU A 179 -3.34 -14.74 11.59
C GLU A 179 -2.45 -14.74 10.35
N ARG A 180 -1.87 -13.59 9.97
CA ARG A 180 -0.91 -13.48 8.86
C ARG A 180 0.33 -14.35 9.07
N ALA A 181 0.94 -14.25 10.25
CA ALA A 181 2.11 -15.05 10.59
C ALA A 181 1.78 -16.56 10.57
N GLN A 182 0.58 -16.95 11.00
CA GLN A 182 0.14 -18.34 10.95
C GLN A 182 -0.09 -18.82 9.51
N GLN A 183 -0.66 -17.99 8.64
CA GLN A 183 -0.80 -18.31 7.22
C GLN A 183 0.56 -18.52 6.56
N SER A 184 1.51 -17.59 6.75
CA SER A 184 2.86 -17.74 6.21
C SER A 184 3.56 -19.01 6.74
N LYS A 185 3.33 -19.39 8.00
CA LYS A 185 3.85 -20.67 8.55
C LYS A 185 3.22 -21.89 7.88
N GLN A 186 1.93 -21.85 7.56
CA GLN A 186 1.26 -22.91 6.81
C GLN A 186 1.83 -23.01 5.39
N ASP A 187 2.02 -21.88 4.71
CA ASP A 187 2.59 -21.82 3.36
C ASP A 187 4.03 -22.37 3.34
N LEU A 188 4.84 -22.01 4.34
CA LEU A 188 6.19 -22.56 4.52
C LEU A 188 6.14 -24.08 4.80
N GLY A 189 5.19 -24.54 5.61
CA GLY A 189 4.99 -25.96 5.88
C GLY A 189 4.68 -26.75 4.60
N ALA A 190 3.72 -26.26 3.79
CA ALA A 190 3.37 -26.85 2.51
C ALA A 190 4.57 -26.87 1.53
N LEU A 191 5.37 -25.80 1.50
CA LEU A 191 6.59 -25.74 0.70
C LEU A 191 7.62 -26.77 1.18
N LEU A 192 7.82 -26.91 2.49
CA LEU A 192 8.75 -27.88 3.07
C LEU A 192 8.34 -29.32 2.76
N ASP A 193 7.05 -29.63 2.85
CA ASP A 193 6.50 -30.93 2.48
C ASP A 193 6.69 -31.22 1.00
N HIS A 194 6.62 -30.18 0.15
CA HIS A 194 6.88 -30.31 -1.27
C HIS A 194 8.36 -30.58 -1.59
N VAL A 195 9.30 -29.85 -0.98
CA VAL A 195 10.75 -30.00 -1.27
C VAL A 195 11.40 -31.19 -0.55
N ASN A 196 10.77 -31.69 0.51
CA ASN A 196 11.25 -32.81 1.32
C ASN A 196 10.09 -33.77 1.65
N PRO A 197 9.51 -34.43 0.64
CA PRO A 197 8.34 -35.27 0.80
C PRO A 197 8.63 -36.42 1.77
N GLY A 198 7.75 -36.59 2.77
CA GLY A 198 7.93 -37.59 3.83
C GLY A 198 9.05 -37.28 4.82
N GLY A 199 9.69 -36.12 4.71
CA GLY A 199 10.75 -35.69 5.63
C GLY A 199 11.99 -36.58 5.54
N THR A 200 12.43 -37.00 4.36
CA THR A 200 13.60 -37.87 4.19
C THR A 200 14.91 -37.17 4.57
N SER A 201 15.02 -35.86 4.30
CA SER A 201 16.21 -35.07 4.59
C SER A 201 16.30 -34.64 6.06
N GLU A 202 17.06 -35.39 6.86
CA GLU A 202 17.38 -35.03 8.25
C GLU A 202 18.18 -33.70 8.35
N ARG A 203 18.96 -33.37 7.33
CA ARG A 203 19.70 -32.10 7.28
C ARG A 203 18.74 -30.92 7.17
N LEU A 204 17.73 -31.01 6.31
CA LEU A 204 16.74 -29.95 6.16
C LEU A 204 15.90 -29.80 7.44
N LYS A 205 15.48 -30.91 8.06
CA LYS A 205 14.77 -30.88 9.35
C LYS A 205 15.58 -30.16 10.42
N LYS A 206 16.86 -30.49 10.57
CA LYS A 206 17.74 -29.85 11.55
C LYS A 206 17.93 -28.35 11.26
N ALA A 207 18.16 -27.99 10.00
CA ALA A 207 18.27 -26.58 9.59
C ALA A 207 16.97 -25.81 9.87
N GLN A 208 15.82 -26.42 9.59
CA GLN A 208 14.52 -25.82 9.82
C GLN A 208 14.22 -25.64 11.31
N ALA A 209 14.56 -26.62 12.15
CA ALA A 209 14.41 -26.50 13.60
C ALA A 209 15.23 -25.34 14.18
N VAL A 210 16.49 -25.21 13.77
CA VAL A 210 17.35 -24.08 14.19
C VAL A 210 16.79 -22.74 13.71
N TRP A 211 16.30 -22.69 12.46
CA TRP A 211 15.69 -21.48 11.93
C TRP A 211 14.42 -21.07 12.69
N VAL A 212 13.57 -22.02 13.09
CA VAL A 212 12.39 -21.73 13.93
C VAL A 212 12.80 -21.12 15.27
N SER A 213 13.84 -21.66 15.93
CA SER A 213 14.36 -21.08 17.17
C SER A 213 14.95 -19.68 16.98
N TYR A 214 15.58 -19.42 15.83
CA TYR A 214 16.04 -18.07 15.47
C TYR A 214 14.88 -17.10 15.36
N VAL A 215 13.83 -17.45 14.61
CA VAL A 215 12.63 -16.60 14.45
C VAL A 215 12.00 -16.27 15.80
N GLU A 216 11.85 -17.27 16.68
CA GLU A 216 11.29 -17.07 18.01
C GLU A 216 12.14 -16.12 18.86
N SER A 217 13.46 -16.28 18.82
CA SER A 217 14.39 -15.44 19.57
C SER A 217 14.40 -14.01 19.06
N GLU A 218 14.45 -13.83 17.73
CA GLU A 218 14.49 -12.52 17.08
C GLU A 218 13.18 -11.75 17.28
N ALA A 219 12.04 -12.40 17.06
CA ALA A 219 10.73 -11.79 17.31
C ALA A 219 10.54 -11.41 18.79
N THR A 220 11.05 -12.22 19.72
CA THR A 220 11.03 -11.91 21.15
C THR A 220 11.93 -10.72 21.48
N PHE A 221 13.13 -10.67 20.89
CA PHE A 221 14.07 -9.57 21.08
C PHE A 221 13.49 -8.25 20.57
N LEU A 222 13.05 -8.21 19.31
CA LEU A 222 12.54 -7.00 18.66
C LEU A 222 11.24 -6.49 19.28
N SER A 223 10.31 -7.40 19.63
CA SER A 223 9.08 -7.01 20.33
C SER A 223 9.33 -6.41 21.71
N ARG A 224 10.53 -6.56 22.27
CA ARG A 224 10.94 -6.04 23.58
C ARG A 224 11.97 -4.91 23.51
N MET A 225 12.40 -4.50 22.32
CA MET A 225 13.53 -3.57 22.13
C MET A 225 13.24 -2.15 22.68
N ASP A 226 11.98 -1.75 22.79
CA ASP A 226 11.55 -0.48 23.44
C ASP A 226 11.29 -0.61 24.95
N MET A 227 11.46 -1.79 25.55
CA MET A 227 10.96 -2.10 26.91
C MET A 227 11.99 -2.01 28.04
N GLU A 228 13.21 -1.51 27.81
CA GLU A 228 14.12 -1.20 28.92
C GLU A 228 13.56 -0.09 29.84
N ARG A 229 12.48 0.61 29.43
CA ARG A 229 11.94 1.73 30.21
C ARG A 229 10.59 1.51 30.89
N HIS A 230 9.59 0.81 30.35
CA HIS A 230 8.31 0.55 31.06
C HIS A 230 7.57 -0.69 30.51
N GLU A 231 6.56 -1.13 31.27
CA GLU A 231 5.68 -2.31 31.10
C GLU A 231 5.33 -2.72 29.66
N HIS A 232 5.06 -4.01 29.46
CA HIS A 232 4.81 -4.63 28.16
C HIS A 232 3.70 -3.88 27.39
N GLY A 233 4.10 -3.04 26.44
CA GLY A 233 3.17 -2.25 25.63
C GLY A 233 2.22 -3.16 24.85
N SER A 234 0.97 -2.74 24.72
CA SER A 234 -0.09 -3.50 24.06
C SER A 234 0.18 -3.79 22.57
N ILE A 235 1.18 -3.13 21.98
CA ILE A 235 1.69 -3.32 20.61
C ILE A 235 2.69 -4.48 20.47
N ALA A 236 3.32 -4.92 21.56
CA ALA A 236 4.39 -5.93 21.51
C ALA A 236 3.98 -7.25 20.84
N PRO A 237 2.76 -7.79 21.05
CA PRO A 237 2.32 -8.97 20.32
C PRO A 237 2.26 -8.74 18.81
N SER A 238 1.83 -7.57 18.35
CA SER A 238 1.81 -7.24 16.92
C SER A 238 3.22 -7.20 16.32
N ILE A 239 4.19 -6.62 17.03
CA ILE A 239 5.59 -6.59 16.60
C ILE A 239 6.14 -8.00 16.49
N TYR A 240 5.92 -8.83 17.53
CA TYR A 240 6.36 -10.23 17.54
C TYR A 240 5.84 -10.98 16.31
N TRP A 241 4.54 -10.90 16.05
CA TRP A 241 3.93 -11.61 14.92
C TRP A 241 4.35 -11.05 13.56
N SER A 242 4.58 -9.74 13.46
CA SER A 242 5.04 -9.11 12.21
C SER A 242 6.46 -9.55 11.85
N VAL A 243 7.37 -9.61 12.83
CA VAL A 243 8.74 -10.14 12.63
C VAL A 243 8.69 -11.61 12.23
N ALA A 244 7.85 -12.41 12.91
CA ALA A 244 7.70 -13.82 12.58
C ALA A 244 7.17 -14.03 11.15
N ASP A 245 6.21 -13.22 10.70
CA ASP A 245 5.68 -13.23 9.34
C ASP A 245 6.76 -12.89 8.30
N GLU A 246 7.49 -11.79 8.50
CA GLU A 246 8.53 -11.31 7.59
C GLU A 246 9.64 -12.34 7.39
N LEU A 247 10.23 -12.84 8.48
CA LEU A 247 11.27 -13.86 8.41
C LEU A 247 10.76 -15.14 7.73
N THR A 248 9.50 -15.52 7.97
CA THR A 248 8.89 -16.68 7.31
C THR A 248 8.78 -16.49 5.81
N LYS A 249 8.35 -15.32 5.34
CA LYS A 249 8.30 -14.98 3.91
C LYS A 249 9.69 -14.97 3.27
N GLU A 250 10.70 -14.43 3.95
CA GLU A 250 12.09 -14.50 3.47
C GLU A 250 12.58 -15.94 3.35
N ARG A 251 12.21 -16.79 4.30
CA ARG A 251 12.55 -18.21 4.27
C ARG A 251 11.88 -18.94 3.11
N ILE A 252 10.60 -18.68 2.87
CA ILE A 252 9.87 -19.19 1.70
C ILE A 252 10.61 -18.79 0.43
N ALA A 253 10.90 -17.49 0.25
CA ALA A 253 11.61 -17.00 -0.92
C ALA A 253 12.99 -17.65 -1.09
N TRP A 254 13.73 -17.85 0.00
CA TRP A 254 15.02 -18.53 -0.03
C TRP A 254 14.91 -20.01 -0.44
N ILE A 255 13.95 -20.75 0.12
CA ILE A 255 13.72 -22.17 -0.22
C ILE A 255 13.27 -22.28 -1.68
N THR A 256 12.32 -21.46 -2.11
CA THR A 256 11.85 -21.44 -3.51
C THR A 256 13.00 -21.16 -4.48
N ARG A 257 13.89 -20.21 -4.18
CA ARG A 257 15.09 -19.99 -5.03
C ARG A 257 16.09 -21.15 -5.00
N SER A 258 16.23 -21.81 -3.84
CA SER A 258 17.21 -22.88 -3.66
C SER A 258 16.77 -24.22 -4.25
N TYR A 259 15.46 -24.45 -4.35
CA TYR A 259 14.88 -25.75 -4.72
C TYR A 259 13.82 -25.68 -5.84
N GLY A 260 13.33 -24.51 -6.22
CA GLY A 260 12.15 -24.35 -7.10
C GLY A 260 12.41 -24.35 -8.62
N GLU A 261 13.66 -24.22 -9.10
CA GLU A 261 13.94 -24.06 -10.55
C GLU A 261 14.87 -25.11 -11.18
N GLY A 262 15.19 -26.23 -10.52
CA GLY A 262 16.00 -27.25 -11.21
C GLY A 262 16.55 -28.40 -10.39
N TRP A 263 16.26 -28.46 -9.10
CA TRP A 263 16.64 -29.58 -8.26
C TRP A 263 15.35 -30.30 -7.88
N GLY A 264 15.20 -31.55 -8.33
CA GLY A 264 14.10 -32.41 -7.90
C GLY A 264 14.06 -32.58 -6.37
N PRO A 265 13.06 -33.28 -5.82
CA PRO A 265 12.95 -33.50 -4.38
C PRO A 265 14.29 -34.01 -3.82
N LEU A 266 14.63 -33.53 -2.61
CA LEU A 266 15.85 -33.95 -1.92
C LEU A 266 15.74 -35.43 -1.54
N ASP A 267 16.54 -36.29 -2.18
CA ASP A 267 16.74 -37.68 -1.77
C ASP A 267 17.38 -37.79 -0.38
#